data_AF-A0A182U2W4-F1
#
_entry.id   AF-A0A182U2W4-F1
#
_cell.length_a   1.000
_cell.length_b   1.000
_cell.length_c   1.000
_cell.angle_alpha   90.00
_cell.angle_beta   90.00
_cell.angle_gamma   90.00
#
_symmetry.space_group_name_H-M   'P 1'
#
loop_
_entity.id
_entity.type
_entity.pdbx_description
1 polymer ?
#
loop_
_entity_poly.entity_id
_entity_poly.type
_entity_poly.pdbx_seq_one_letter_code
_entity_poly.pdbx_strand_id
1 'polypeptide(L)'
;MIGAVLTLICCHLVLCCSPVRANDTESETEPFQGLKTNLMFQVLKRLDEIDQRISHLERRIQSNHHVATAIITDKLEGISDKLERINKTIRQNVGTYYGSCHEAPAMLSDVYTIKPPASSVAPFRVYCEQGYRKGGWIVLSRRFDGSLNFTRDWIDYRDGFGSPEGEYWLGLEKMHRITSSDYFQLLVHLKDYDGTVKTALYDEFEIGNESTGYRLHLGPFVEGAAKDSLRASAGMKFSTPDRDNDEHPGCCASYYASGWWYRNCMNANLNGLYRRSDPHNATMNWFGFRDDLQGLKEATMMIREVSS
;
A
#
# COMPACT_ATOMS: atom_id res chain seq x y z
N MET A 1 25.83 5.57 40.74
CA MET A 1 26.19 6.82 41.44
C MET A 1 25.19 7.12 42.56
N ILE A 2 25.19 6.31 43.61
CA ILE A 2 24.44 6.59 44.87
C ILE A 2 25.34 6.33 46.10
N GLY A 3 26.60 5.93 45.90
CA GLY A 3 27.58 5.69 46.97
C GLY A 3 28.37 6.94 47.43
N ALA A 4 28.01 8.15 47.00
CA ALA A 4 28.76 9.38 47.29
C ALA A 4 28.00 10.41 48.14
N VAL A 5 26.77 10.11 48.57
CA VAL A 5 25.92 11.07 49.31
C VAL A 5 25.85 10.77 50.81
N LEU A 6 26.30 9.60 51.28
CA LEU A 6 26.32 9.27 52.71
C LEU A 6 27.59 9.74 53.48
N THR A 7 28.63 10.23 52.80
CA THR A 7 29.89 10.61 53.45
C THR A 7 30.01 12.11 53.78
N LEU A 8 29.03 12.93 53.39
CA LEU A 8 29.07 14.39 53.58
C LEU A 8 28.18 14.92 54.72
N ILE A 9 27.34 14.09 55.34
CA ILE A 9 26.44 14.53 56.42
C ILE A 9 27.03 14.24 57.82
N CYS A 10 28.06 13.39 57.94
CA CYS A 10 28.76 13.17 59.21
C CYS A 10 29.85 14.22 59.54
N CYS A 11 30.15 15.17 58.64
CA CYS A 11 31.29 16.09 58.82
C CYS A 11 30.90 17.51 59.26
N HIS A 12 29.61 17.81 59.45
CA HIS A 12 29.15 19.18 59.75
C HIS A 12 28.60 19.43 61.17
N LEU A 13 28.73 18.47 62.10
CA LEU A 13 28.18 18.62 63.46
C LEU A 13 29.18 18.41 64.62
N VAL A 14 30.50 18.34 64.38
CA VAL A 14 31.49 18.03 65.45
C VAL A 14 32.56 19.10 65.70
N LEU A 15 32.55 20.26 65.01
CA LEU A 15 33.55 21.32 65.26
C LEU A 15 32.92 22.69 65.46
N CYS A 16 32.16 22.84 66.55
CA CYS A 16 31.98 24.11 67.25
C CYS A 16 31.49 23.83 68.68
N CYS A 17 32.42 23.62 69.61
CA CYS A 17 32.26 23.96 71.03
C CYS A 17 33.61 23.83 71.77
N SER A 18 34.30 24.95 71.95
CA SER A 18 35.07 25.22 73.16
C SER A 18 34.15 25.92 74.16
N PRO A 19 34.29 25.70 75.48
CA PRO A 19 33.32 26.18 76.46
C PRO A 19 33.65 27.59 76.94
N VAL A 20 32.64 28.44 77.08
CA VAL A 20 32.58 29.45 78.17
C VAL A 20 31.13 29.62 78.60
N ARG A 21 30.82 29.17 79.83
CA ARG A 21 29.95 29.74 80.91
C ARG A 21 28.60 30.37 80.49
N ALA A 22 27.46 30.14 81.13
CA ALA A 22 27.20 29.99 82.56
C ALA A 22 25.73 29.57 82.82
N ASN A 23 25.54 28.88 83.95
CA ASN A 23 24.40 28.78 84.88
C ASN A 23 22.93 28.59 84.43
N ASP A 24 22.37 27.52 85.02
CA ASP A 24 21.11 27.42 85.78
C ASP A 24 19.79 27.91 85.16
N THR A 25 18.85 27.00 84.91
CA THR A 25 17.76 26.62 85.84
C THR A 25 16.73 25.72 85.15
N GLU A 26 16.17 24.81 85.93
CA GLU A 26 15.07 23.88 85.62
C GLU A 26 13.79 24.61 85.16
N SER A 27 12.99 24.02 84.25
CA SER A 27 11.84 23.19 84.63
C SER A 27 10.90 22.90 83.43
N GLU A 28 10.17 21.79 83.57
CA GLU A 28 8.81 21.56 83.09
C GLU A 28 8.53 21.22 81.61
N THR A 29 8.43 19.90 81.40
CA THR A 29 7.31 19.17 80.79
C THR A 29 6.86 19.51 79.36
N GLU A 30 7.07 18.55 78.45
CA GLU A 30 6.09 18.28 77.38
C GLU A 30 5.62 16.80 77.38
N PRO A 31 4.30 16.54 77.38
CA PRO A 31 3.73 15.23 77.62
C PRO A 31 3.36 14.48 76.32
N PHE A 32 4.30 14.09 75.45
CA PHE A 32 3.95 13.29 74.23
C PHE A 32 5.05 12.33 73.73
N GLN A 33 5.84 11.69 74.59
CA GLN A 33 6.94 10.80 74.16
C GLN A 33 6.58 9.31 73.95
N GLY A 34 5.40 8.85 74.38
CA GLY A 34 5.04 7.42 74.35
C GLY A 34 4.38 6.91 73.06
N LEU A 35 3.73 7.79 72.27
CA LEU A 35 2.94 7.39 71.10
C LEU A 35 3.73 7.43 69.77
N LYS A 36 4.91 8.09 69.76
CA LYS A 36 5.72 8.33 68.55
C LYS A 36 6.57 7.12 68.14
N THR A 37 7.06 6.31 69.07
CA THR A 37 8.04 5.23 68.77
C THR A 37 7.40 3.99 68.13
N ASN A 38 6.21 3.58 68.57
CA ASN A 38 5.49 2.44 67.96
C ASN A 38 5.00 2.78 66.55
N LEU A 39 4.42 3.97 66.36
CA LEU A 39 4.00 4.45 65.04
C LEU A 39 5.20 4.58 64.09
N MET A 40 6.31 5.13 64.56
CA MET A 40 7.55 5.23 63.77
C MET A 40 8.09 3.85 63.37
N PHE A 41 8.08 2.87 64.26
CA PHE A 41 8.49 1.49 63.94
C PHE A 41 7.57 0.83 62.91
N GLN A 42 6.25 1.03 63.00
CA GLN A 42 5.29 0.55 62.01
C GLN A 42 5.51 1.20 60.63
N VAL A 43 5.82 2.50 60.59
CA VAL A 43 6.14 3.22 59.35
C VAL A 43 7.44 2.70 58.73
N LEU A 44 8.50 2.51 59.52
CA LEU A 44 9.78 1.97 59.04
C LEU A 44 9.62 0.56 58.46
N LYS A 45 8.83 -0.30 59.12
CA LYS A 45 8.54 -1.65 58.61
C LYS A 45 7.80 -1.60 57.27
N ARG A 46 6.84 -0.68 57.10
CA ARG A 46 6.13 -0.50 55.81
C ARG A 46 7.04 0.05 54.72
N LEU A 47 7.98 0.94 55.06
CA LEU A 47 8.96 1.46 54.11
C LEU A 47 9.89 0.35 53.62
N ASP A 48 10.39 -0.51 54.51
CA ASP A 48 11.20 -1.69 54.13
C ASP A 48 10.41 -2.65 53.24
N GLU A 49 9.13 -2.90 53.55
CA GLU A 49 8.27 -3.75 52.72
C GLU A 49 8.03 -3.14 51.32
N ILE A 50 7.91 -1.81 51.22
CA ILE A 50 7.80 -1.11 49.94
C ILE A 50 9.11 -1.20 49.16
N ASP A 51 10.25 -1.01 49.81
CA ASP A 51 11.57 -1.04 49.18
C ASP A 51 11.91 -2.44 48.62
N GLN A 52 11.54 -3.49 49.36
CA GLN A 52 11.63 -4.88 48.88
C GLN A 52 10.73 -5.13 47.66
N ARG A 53 9.51 -4.57 47.65
CA ARG A 53 8.59 -4.68 46.51
C ARG A 53 9.11 -3.93 45.28
N ILE A 54 9.67 -2.73 45.46
CA ILE A 54 10.31 -1.94 44.40
C ILE A 54 11.47 -2.76 43.81
N SER A 55 12.37 -3.25 44.65
CA SER A 55 13.52 -4.08 44.24
C SER A 55 13.10 -5.36 43.49
N HIS A 56 11.95 -5.94 43.83
CA HIS A 56 11.40 -7.08 43.12
C HIS A 56 10.81 -6.70 41.75
N LEU A 57 10.07 -5.59 41.69
CA LEU A 57 9.48 -5.09 40.44
C LEU A 57 10.56 -4.65 39.45
N GLU A 58 11.62 -3.99 39.91
CA GLU A 58 12.77 -3.60 39.08
C GLU A 58 13.40 -4.82 38.41
N ARG A 59 13.62 -5.91 39.16
CA ARG A 59 14.14 -7.16 38.59
C ARG A 59 13.22 -7.76 37.53
N ARG A 60 11.90 -7.72 37.75
CA ARG A 60 10.91 -8.19 36.76
C ARG A 60 10.90 -7.32 35.51
N ILE A 61 10.97 -6.00 35.65
CA ILE A 61 11.05 -5.06 34.53
C ILE A 61 12.34 -5.31 33.74
N GLN A 62 13.47 -5.46 34.42
CA GLN A 62 14.76 -5.74 33.78
C GLN A 62 14.72 -7.06 32.99
N SER A 63 14.15 -8.11 33.59
CA SER A 63 13.99 -9.42 32.93
C SER A 63 13.06 -9.34 31.72
N ASN A 64 11.90 -8.71 31.86
CA ASN A 64 10.95 -8.52 30.76
C ASN A 64 11.56 -7.69 29.63
N HIS A 65 12.30 -6.63 29.97
CA HIS A 65 13.02 -5.81 29.01
C HIS A 65 14.06 -6.63 28.25
N HIS A 66 14.86 -7.44 28.95
CA HIS A 66 15.86 -8.32 28.31
C HIS A 66 15.23 -9.30 27.32
N VAL A 67 14.12 -9.95 27.70
CA VAL A 67 13.38 -10.86 26.81
C VAL A 67 12.80 -10.11 25.61
N ALA A 68 12.20 -8.95 25.82
CA ALA A 68 11.66 -8.14 24.73
C ALA A 68 12.76 -7.68 23.76
N THR A 69 13.91 -7.24 24.28
CA THR A 69 15.07 -6.88 23.45
C THR A 69 15.53 -8.07 22.62
N ALA A 70 15.68 -9.25 23.23
CA ALA A 70 16.14 -10.46 22.53
C ALA A 70 15.19 -10.87 21.39
N ILE A 71 13.88 -10.80 21.60
CA ILE A 71 12.86 -11.09 20.58
C ILE A 71 12.93 -10.07 19.43
N ILE A 72 13.11 -8.79 19.76
CA ILE A 72 13.20 -7.72 18.75
C ILE A 72 14.48 -7.90 17.92
N THR A 73 15.62 -8.20 18.55
CA THR A 73 16.89 -8.40 17.85
C THR A 73 16.84 -9.61 16.92
N ASP A 74 16.30 -10.74 17.38
CA ASP A 74 16.13 -11.95 16.55
C ASP A 74 15.24 -11.67 15.32
N LYS A 75 14.13 -10.95 15.50
CA LYS A 75 13.28 -10.54 14.39
C LYS A 75 13.98 -9.58 13.42
N LEU A 76 14.79 -8.65 13.93
CA LEU A 76 15.55 -7.71 13.10
C LEU A 76 16.62 -8.42 12.27
N GLU A 77 17.34 -9.38 12.86
CA GLU A 77 18.29 -10.23 12.15
C GLU A 77 17.58 -11.04 11.06
N GLY A 78 16.44 -11.67 11.37
CA GLY A 78 15.63 -12.38 10.38
C GLY A 78 15.11 -11.50 9.22
N ILE A 79 14.84 -10.21 9.47
CA ILE A 79 14.50 -9.25 8.42
C ILE A 79 15.73 -8.87 7.60
N SER A 80 16.88 -8.64 8.26
CA SER A 80 18.15 -8.31 7.59
C SER A 80 18.58 -9.41 6.63
N ASP A 81 18.51 -10.67 7.06
CA ASP A 81 18.80 -11.84 6.21
C ASP A 81 17.88 -11.93 4.99
N LYS A 82 16.59 -11.63 5.17
CA LYS A 82 15.63 -11.59 4.05
C LYS A 82 15.98 -10.47 3.08
N LEU A 83 16.32 -9.29 3.59
CA LEU A 83 16.72 -8.14 2.80
C LEU A 83 17.97 -8.46 1.98
N GLU A 84 18.95 -9.14 2.57
CA GLU A 84 20.18 -9.53 1.89
C GLU A 84 19.93 -10.57 0.78
N ARG A 85 19.06 -11.56 1.03
CA ARG A 85 18.63 -12.52 -0.01
C ARG A 85 17.92 -11.82 -1.17
N ILE A 86 17.03 -10.86 -0.86
CA ILE A 86 16.35 -10.05 -1.88
C ILE A 86 17.37 -9.23 -2.68
N ASN A 87 18.29 -8.53 -2.00
CA ASN A 87 19.31 -7.71 -2.66
C ASN A 87 20.25 -8.55 -3.55
N LYS A 88 20.60 -9.77 -3.12
CA LYS A 88 21.38 -10.71 -3.93
C LYS A 88 20.62 -11.14 -5.18
N THR A 89 19.33 -11.43 -5.04
CA THR A 89 18.44 -11.77 -6.18
C THR A 89 18.33 -10.60 -7.15
N ILE A 90 18.16 -9.37 -6.64
CA ILE A 90 18.10 -8.15 -7.44
C ILE A 90 19.41 -7.95 -8.22
N ARG A 91 20.57 -8.07 -7.55
CA ARG A 91 21.89 -7.91 -8.19
C ARG A 91 22.17 -8.93 -9.29
N GLN A 92 21.69 -10.17 -9.11
CA GLN A 92 21.83 -11.22 -10.13
C GLN A 92 20.91 -10.98 -11.34
N ASN A 93 19.84 -10.20 -11.17
CA ASN A 93 18.84 -9.94 -12.19
C ASN A 93 19.02 -8.59 -12.92
N VAL A 94 20.11 -7.87 -12.68
CA VAL A 94 20.42 -6.62 -13.40
C VAL A 94 20.76 -6.97 -14.86
N GLY A 95 19.78 -6.81 -15.74
CA GLY A 95 19.87 -7.15 -17.16
C GLY A 95 19.02 -8.36 -17.59
N THR A 96 18.36 -9.04 -16.65
CA THR A 96 17.43 -10.14 -16.97
C THR A 96 16.00 -9.58 -17.06
N TYR A 97 15.37 -9.76 -18.20
CA TYR A 97 13.92 -9.60 -18.35
C TYR A 97 13.24 -10.95 -18.07
N TYR A 98 12.01 -10.91 -17.55
CA TYR A 98 11.18 -12.10 -17.37
C TYR A 98 10.31 -12.32 -18.62
N GLY A 99 9.89 -13.55 -18.90
CA GLY A 99 8.92 -13.82 -19.97
C GLY A 99 7.58 -13.15 -19.70
N SER A 100 7.13 -13.19 -18.45
CA SER A 100 5.87 -12.56 -18.00
C SER A 100 5.93 -12.21 -16.51
N CYS A 101 4.86 -11.59 -15.98
CA CYS A 101 4.73 -11.38 -14.55
C CYS A 101 4.57 -12.69 -13.75
N HIS A 102 4.25 -13.82 -14.40
CA HIS A 102 4.22 -15.12 -13.74
C HIS A 102 5.63 -15.61 -13.36
N GLU A 103 6.62 -15.29 -14.18
CA GLU A 103 8.03 -15.63 -13.96
C GLU A 103 8.75 -14.63 -13.05
N ALA A 104 8.20 -13.43 -12.87
CA ALA A 104 8.73 -12.44 -11.95
C ALA A 104 8.67 -12.94 -10.49
N PRO A 105 9.53 -12.45 -9.58
CA PRO A 105 9.57 -12.88 -8.18
C PRO A 105 8.18 -12.91 -7.53
N ALA A 106 7.76 -14.11 -7.14
CA ALA A 106 6.48 -14.30 -6.47
C ALA A 106 6.41 -13.50 -5.17
N MET A 107 5.20 -13.04 -4.81
CA MET A 107 4.88 -12.29 -3.58
C MET A 107 5.40 -10.84 -3.51
N LEU A 108 6.11 -10.32 -4.52
CA LEU A 108 6.55 -8.92 -4.56
C LEU A 108 5.88 -8.17 -5.73
N SER A 109 4.91 -7.32 -5.43
CA SER A 109 4.31 -6.44 -6.44
C SER A 109 5.21 -5.23 -6.68
N ASP A 110 5.77 -5.12 -7.89
CA ASP A 110 6.70 -4.05 -8.27
C ASP A 110 6.75 -3.89 -9.80
N VAL A 111 7.53 -2.93 -10.28
CA VAL A 111 7.83 -2.73 -11.69
C VAL A 111 8.94 -3.68 -12.12
N TYR A 112 8.63 -4.52 -13.09
CA TYR A 112 9.56 -5.44 -13.71
C TYR A 112 9.69 -5.18 -15.20
N THR A 113 10.85 -5.54 -15.77
CA THR A 113 11.03 -5.57 -17.22
C THR A 113 10.66 -6.96 -17.73
N ILE A 114 9.71 -7.03 -18.66
CA ILE A 114 9.26 -8.28 -19.28
C ILE A 114 9.57 -8.28 -20.78
N LYS A 115 9.71 -9.48 -21.35
CA LYS A 115 9.80 -9.75 -22.77
C LYS A 115 8.93 -10.98 -23.09
N PRO A 116 7.65 -10.78 -23.43
CA PRO A 116 6.75 -11.88 -23.78
C PRO A 116 7.34 -12.75 -24.90
N PRO A 117 7.41 -14.09 -24.74
CA PRO A 117 8.17 -14.99 -25.63
C PRO A 117 7.76 -14.93 -27.11
N ALA A 118 6.49 -14.65 -27.38
CA ALA A 118 5.90 -14.60 -28.73
C ALA A 118 5.70 -13.17 -29.26
N SER A 119 6.14 -12.15 -28.52
CA SER A 119 6.06 -10.75 -28.91
C SER A 119 7.36 -10.31 -29.59
N SER A 120 7.26 -9.72 -30.78
CA SER A 120 8.40 -9.08 -31.46
C SER A 120 8.83 -7.75 -30.81
N VAL A 121 8.25 -7.38 -29.66
CA VAL A 121 8.52 -6.12 -28.98
C VAL A 121 9.80 -6.23 -28.15
N ALA A 122 10.58 -5.14 -28.13
CA ALA A 122 11.72 -5.02 -27.23
C ALA A 122 11.27 -5.14 -25.76
N PRO A 123 12.12 -5.61 -24.82
CA PRO A 123 11.74 -5.68 -23.41
C PRO A 123 11.22 -4.34 -22.89
N PHE A 124 10.12 -4.36 -22.14
CA PHE A 124 9.47 -3.15 -21.60
C PHE A 124 9.05 -3.35 -20.16
N ARG A 125 8.85 -2.22 -19.46
CA ARG A 125 8.52 -2.20 -18.04
C ARG A 125 7.01 -2.30 -17.83
N VAL A 126 6.59 -3.13 -16.88
CA VAL A 126 5.19 -3.27 -16.44
C VAL A 126 5.14 -3.36 -14.92
N TYR A 127 4.01 -2.98 -14.33
CA TYR A 127 3.75 -3.30 -12.93
C TYR A 127 3.19 -4.72 -12.85
N CYS A 128 3.89 -5.60 -12.13
CA CYS A 128 3.40 -6.95 -11.84
C CYS A 128 2.70 -6.94 -10.49
N GLU A 129 1.41 -7.29 -10.47
CA GLU A 129 0.66 -7.49 -9.24
C GLU A 129 0.76 -8.96 -8.80
N GLN A 130 1.50 -9.19 -7.71
CA GLN A 130 1.78 -10.52 -7.17
C GLN A 130 0.95 -10.87 -5.93
N GLY A 131 0.41 -9.88 -5.22
CA GLY A 131 -0.35 -10.06 -3.98
C GLY A 131 -1.80 -10.49 -4.22
N TYR A 132 -2.36 -10.25 -5.41
CA TYR A 132 -3.76 -10.54 -5.71
C TYR A 132 -3.97 -11.89 -6.40
N ARG A 133 -4.87 -12.73 -5.87
CA ARG A 133 -5.32 -14.02 -6.46
C ARG A 133 -4.19 -14.90 -7.03
N LYS A 134 -3.15 -15.20 -6.23
CA LYS A 134 -1.96 -15.99 -6.64
C LYS A 134 -0.95 -15.26 -7.54
N GLY A 135 -1.13 -13.97 -7.79
CA GLY A 135 -0.18 -13.16 -8.55
C GLY A 135 -0.14 -13.47 -10.05
N GLY A 136 0.93 -13.03 -10.70
CA GLY A 136 1.17 -13.16 -12.13
C GLY A 136 0.45 -12.13 -13.00
N TRP A 137 -0.15 -11.10 -12.41
CA TRP A 137 -0.94 -10.13 -13.15
C TRP A 137 -0.06 -9.04 -13.78
N ILE A 138 -0.25 -8.82 -15.09
CA ILE A 138 0.32 -7.67 -15.82
C ILE A 138 -0.69 -6.54 -15.75
N VAL A 139 -0.35 -5.43 -15.10
CA VAL A 139 -1.22 -4.25 -15.08
C VAL A 139 -1.18 -3.53 -16.43
N LEU A 140 -2.35 -3.31 -17.01
CA LEU A 140 -2.56 -2.62 -18.29
C LEU A 140 -2.79 -1.12 -18.11
N SER A 141 -3.53 -0.77 -17.06
CA SER A 141 -3.78 0.62 -16.68
C SER A 141 -4.03 0.71 -15.18
N ARG A 142 -3.58 1.81 -14.57
CA ARG A 142 -3.74 2.12 -13.15
C ARG A 142 -4.05 3.60 -12.96
N ARG A 143 -5.09 3.90 -12.18
CA ARG A 143 -5.55 5.23 -11.79
C ARG A 143 -5.84 5.24 -10.29
N PHE A 144 -5.39 6.25 -9.54
CA PHE A 144 -5.61 6.34 -8.09
C PHE A 144 -5.47 7.75 -7.50
N ASP A 145 -4.86 8.71 -8.20
CA ASP A 145 -4.62 10.07 -7.67
C ASP A 145 -4.94 11.20 -8.64
N GLY A 146 -5.15 10.91 -9.93
CA GLY A 146 -5.46 11.90 -10.96
C GLY A 146 -4.27 12.76 -11.38
N SER A 147 -3.04 12.36 -11.03
CA SER A 147 -1.81 13.06 -11.41
C SER A 147 -1.53 13.02 -12.92
N LEU A 148 -2.08 12.02 -13.63
CA LEU A 148 -1.87 11.85 -15.06
C LEU A 148 -3.14 12.20 -15.86
N ASN A 149 -2.97 13.01 -16.90
CA ASN A 149 -4.02 13.32 -17.86
C ASN A 149 -4.24 12.16 -18.85
N PHE A 150 -5.48 11.70 -18.98
CA PHE A 150 -5.92 10.65 -19.91
C PHE A 150 -6.72 11.16 -21.11
N THR A 151 -6.98 12.47 -21.20
CA THR A 151 -7.48 13.10 -22.42
C THR A 151 -6.34 13.23 -23.43
N ARG A 152 -6.10 12.14 -24.17
CA ARG A 152 -4.96 11.96 -25.07
C ARG A 152 -5.40 11.54 -26.47
N ASP A 153 -4.52 11.74 -27.45
CA ASP A 153 -4.75 11.39 -28.85
C ASP A 153 -4.45 9.90 -29.16
N TRP A 154 -4.65 9.50 -30.41
CA TRP A 154 -4.44 8.13 -30.86
C TRP A 154 -3.00 7.63 -30.64
N ILE A 155 -2.01 8.48 -30.92
CA ILE A 155 -0.59 8.11 -30.85
C ILE A 155 -0.21 7.84 -29.39
N ASP A 156 -0.63 8.71 -28.47
CA ASP A 156 -0.41 8.52 -27.04
C ASP A 156 -1.04 7.20 -26.56
N TYR A 157 -2.31 6.91 -26.91
CA TYR A 157 -2.96 5.66 -26.53
C TYR A 157 -2.32 4.42 -27.17
N ARG A 158 -1.81 4.54 -28.39
CA ARG A 158 -1.09 3.48 -29.10
C ARG A 158 0.22 3.13 -28.39
N ASP A 159 1.03 4.13 -28.10
CA ASP A 159 2.40 3.96 -27.61
C ASP A 159 2.46 3.77 -26.09
N GLY A 160 1.46 4.30 -25.37
CA GLY A 160 1.37 4.30 -23.92
C GLY A 160 1.90 5.58 -23.29
N PHE A 161 1.41 5.91 -22.10
CA PHE A 161 1.78 7.12 -21.37
C PHE A 161 1.71 6.90 -19.86
N GLY A 162 2.44 7.71 -19.10
CA GLY A 162 2.61 7.55 -17.65
C GLY A 162 3.78 6.64 -17.28
N SER A 163 3.80 6.16 -16.03
CA SER A 163 4.86 5.29 -15.50
C SER A 163 4.25 4.11 -14.74
N PRO A 164 4.77 2.87 -14.89
CA PRO A 164 4.31 1.73 -14.10
C PRO A 164 4.42 1.90 -12.56
N GLU A 165 5.26 2.81 -12.08
CA GLU A 165 5.38 3.22 -10.67
C GLU A 165 4.23 4.10 -10.18
N GLY A 166 3.43 4.67 -11.09
CA GLY A 166 2.34 5.59 -10.79
C GLY A 166 1.08 5.30 -11.61
N GLU A 167 0.37 6.35 -12.02
CA GLU A 167 -0.72 6.20 -13.00
C GLU A 167 -0.13 5.97 -14.39
N TYR A 168 -0.73 5.07 -15.17
CA TYR A 168 -0.30 4.83 -16.55
C TYR A 168 -1.33 4.10 -17.40
N TRP A 169 -1.06 4.14 -18.71
CA TRP A 169 -1.65 3.32 -19.75
C TRP A 169 -0.53 2.60 -20.50
N LEU A 170 -0.55 1.27 -20.54
CA LEU A 170 0.55 0.47 -21.09
C LEU A 170 0.84 0.75 -22.58
N GLY A 171 -0.18 1.16 -23.33
CA GLY A 171 -0.14 1.34 -24.77
C GLY A 171 -0.78 0.17 -25.51
N LEU A 172 -1.67 0.48 -26.46
CA LEU A 172 -2.43 -0.51 -27.22
C LEU A 172 -1.52 -1.46 -28.02
N GLU A 173 -0.41 -0.97 -28.57
CA GLU A 173 0.49 -1.86 -29.33
C GLU A 173 1.11 -2.92 -28.42
N LYS A 174 1.53 -2.56 -27.19
CA LYS A 174 2.05 -3.52 -26.23
C LYS A 174 0.96 -4.51 -25.79
N MET A 175 -0.26 -4.01 -25.53
CA MET A 175 -1.41 -4.85 -25.14
C MET A 175 -1.76 -5.87 -26.23
N HIS A 176 -1.83 -5.45 -27.50
CA HIS A 176 -2.07 -6.34 -28.63
C HIS A 176 -1.02 -7.45 -28.70
N ARG A 177 0.26 -7.09 -28.57
CA ARG A 177 1.37 -8.04 -28.69
C ARG A 177 1.44 -9.05 -27.54
N ILE A 178 0.97 -8.68 -26.35
CA ILE A 178 0.85 -9.61 -25.22
C ILE A 178 -0.35 -10.54 -25.45
N THR A 179 -1.51 -9.96 -25.77
CA THR A 179 -2.78 -10.71 -25.78
C THR A 179 -2.99 -11.56 -27.03
N SER A 180 -2.25 -11.31 -28.11
CA SER A 180 -2.29 -12.14 -29.32
C SER A 180 -1.45 -13.41 -29.23
N SER A 181 -0.58 -13.54 -28.22
CA SER A 181 0.30 -14.70 -28.10
C SER A 181 -0.29 -15.87 -27.32
N ASP A 182 -1.26 -15.61 -26.44
CA ASP A 182 -1.84 -16.61 -25.57
C ASP A 182 -3.20 -16.14 -25.06
N TYR A 183 -3.88 -16.97 -24.27
CA TYR A 183 -5.18 -16.67 -23.69
C TYR A 183 -5.04 -15.98 -22.33
N PHE A 184 -5.58 -14.77 -22.22
CA PHE A 184 -5.48 -13.94 -21.01
C PHE A 184 -6.86 -13.65 -20.43
N GLN A 185 -7.02 -13.86 -19.11
CA GLN A 185 -8.17 -13.35 -18.37
C GLN A 185 -7.96 -11.88 -18.02
N LEU A 186 -9.04 -11.09 -17.99
CA LEU A 186 -9.02 -9.70 -17.54
C LEU A 186 -9.70 -9.56 -16.19
N LEU A 187 -8.98 -8.91 -15.26
CA LEU A 187 -9.53 -8.47 -14.00
C LEU A 187 -9.54 -6.94 -13.94
N VAL A 188 -10.72 -6.40 -13.64
CA VAL A 188 -10.94 -4.99 -13.35
C VAL A 188 -11.13 -4.84 -11.84
N HIS A 189 -10.28 -4.04 -11.20
CA HIS A 189 -10.34 -3.76 -9.76
C HIS A 189 -10.66 -2.27 -9.53
N LEU A 190 -11.75 -2.00 -8.84
CA LEU A 190 -12.34 -0.66 -8.73
C LEU A 190 -12.56 -0.29 -7.26
N LYS A 191 -12.35 0.99 -6.95
CA LYS A 191 -12.66 1.56 -5.64
C LYS A 191 -13.33 2.91 -5.79
N ASP A 192 -14.42 3.15 -5.06
CA ASP A 192 -15.05 4.47 -5.00
C ASP A 192 -14.39 5.38 -3.97
N TYR A 193 -14.85 6.63 -3.92
CA TYR A 193 -14.34 7.62 -2.97
C TYR A 193 -14.75 7.37 -1.52
N ASP A 194 -15.71 6.47 -1.28
CA ASP A 194 -16.20 6.14 0.05
C ASP A 194 -15.52 4.86 0.59
N GLY A 195 -14.62 4.26 -0.20
CA GLY A 195 -13.77 3.14 0.16
C GLY A 195 -14.31 1.77 -0.23
N THR A 196 -15.46 1.69 -0.90
CA THR A 196 -16.02 0.43 -1.39
C THR A 196 -15.16 -0.11 -2.51
N VAL A 197 -14.75 -1.38 -2.42
CA VAL A 197 -13.98 -2.08 -3.45
C VAL A 197 -14.85 -3.12 -4.13
N LYS A 198 -14.84 -3.15 -5.46
CA LYS A 198 -15.51 -4.18 -6.26
C LYS A 198 -14.62 -4.59 -7.45
N THR A 199 -14.84 -5.81 -7.94
CA THR A 199 -14.13 -6.34 -9.09
C THR A 199 -15.09 -6.83 -10.18
N ALA A 200 -14.58 -6.97 -11.40
CA ALA A 200 -15.20 -7.69 -12.50
C ALA A 200 -14.13 -8.54 -13.21
N LEU A 201 -14.39 -9.83 -13.35
CA LEU A 201 -13.51 -10.79 -14.01
C LEU A 201 -14.14 -11.29 -15.32
N TYR A 202 -13.34 -11.30 -16.38
CA TYR A 202 -13.67 -11.86 -17.68
C TYR A 202 -12.64 -12.95 -17.99
N ASP A 203 -13.07 -14.06 -18.57
CA ASP A 203 -12.19 -15.21 -18.87
C ASP A 203 -11.23 -14.92 -20.02
N GLU A 204 -11.60 -14.06 -20.97
CA GLU A 204 -10.77 -13.68 -22.12
C GLU A 204 -10.72 -12.16 -22.31
N PHE A 205 -9.52 -11.67 -22.62
CA PHE A 205 -9.25 -10.32 -23.10
C PHE A 205 -8.14 -10.35 -24.14
N GLU A 206 -8.52 -10.00 -25.36
CA GLU A 206 -7.60 -9.79 -26.46
C GLU A 206 -7.97 -8.50 -27.17
N ILE A 207 -6.96 -7.82 -27.73
CA ILE A 207 -7.21 -6.74 -28.67
C ILE A 207 -6.51 -7.00 -30.00
N GLY A 208 -7.20 -6.65 -31.10
CA GLY A 208 -6.62 -6.73 -32.44
C GLY A 208 -5.46 -5.75 -32.65
N ASN A 209 -4.86 -5.77 -33.84
CA ASN A 209 -3.79 -4.84 -34.20
C ASN A 209 -4.33 -3.45 -34.61
N GLU A 210 -3.42 -2.50 -34.87
CA GLU A 210 -3.77 -1.13 -35.29
C GLU A 210 -4.64 -1.09 -36.58
N SER A 211 -4.39 -1.98 -37.55
CA SER A 211 -5.17 -2.02 -38.80
C SER A 211 -6.64 -2.41 -38.59
N THR A 212 -6.91 -3.16 -37.52
CA THR A 212 -8.28 -3.48 -37.08
C THR A 212 -8.86 -2.46 -36.12
N GLY A 213 -8.11 -1.41 -35.77
CA GLY A 213 -8.48 -0.38 -34.80
C GLY A 213 -8.41 -0.86 -33.35
N TYR A 214 -7.49 -1.79 -33.04
CA TYR A 214 -7.36 -2.39 -31.71
C TYR A 214 -8.68 -2.96 -31.18
N ARG A 215 -9.42 -3.69 -32.04
CA ARG A 215 -10.76 -4.21 -31.71
C ARG A 215 -10.73 -5.06 -30.45
N LEU A 216 -11.67 -4.84 -29.54
CA LEU A 216 -11.80 -5.61 -28.29
C LEU A 216 -12.47 -6.97 -28.53
N HIS A 217 -11.75 -8.03 -28.19
CA HIS A 217 -12.26 -9.39 -28.05
C HIS A 217 -12.37 -9.71 -26.56
N LEU A 218 -13.60 -10.01 -26.11
CA LEU A 218 -13.91 -10.17 -24.69
C LEU A 218 -14.75 -11.42 -24.47
N GLY A 219 -14.25 -12.35 -23.66
CA GLY A 219 -14.94 -13.59 -23.31
C GLY A 219 -16.06 -13.38 -22.28
N PRO A 220 -16.81 -14.41 -21.88
CA PRO A 220 -17.87 -14.30 -20.88
C PRO A 220 -17.41 -13.66 -19.55
N PHE A 221 -18.35 -12.95 -18.92
CA PHE A 221 -18.17 -12.42 -17.58
C PHE A 221 -18.25 -13.60 -16.62
N VAL A 222 -17.24 -13.72 -15.76
CA VAL A 222 -17.09 -14.85 -14.85
C VAL A 222 -17.74 -14.52 -13.50
N GLU A 223 -17.28 -13.44 -12.88
CA GLU A 223 -17.72 -13.05 -11.53
C GLU A 223 -17.29 -11.63 -11.17
N GLY A 224 -17.85 -11.12 -10.07
CA GLY A 224 -17.40 -9.87 -9.44
C GLY A 224 -18.55 -8.93 -9.08
N ALA A 225 -18.44 -8.29 -7.93
CA ALA A 225 -19.49 -7.42 -7.39
C ALA A 225 -19.70 -6.12 -8.19
N ALA A 226 -18.79 -5.78 -9.11
CA ALA A 226 -18.91 -4.60 -9.98
C ALA A 226 -19.86 -4.83 -11.18
N LYS A 227 -20.36 -6.06 -11.36
CA LYS A 227 -21.21 -6.48 -12.49
C LYS A 227 -20.50 -6.28 -13.85
N ASP A 228 -21.16 -6.70 -14.93
CA ASP A 228 -20.64 -6.56 -16.29
C ASP A 228 -20.99 -5.18 -16.86
N SER A 229 -19.97 -4.34 -17.10
CA SER A 229 -20.13 -3.08 -17.83
C SER A 229 -19.23 -2.98 -19.06
N LEU A 230 -18.40 -4.01 -19.31
CA LEU A 230 -17.48 -4.02 -20.45
C LEU A 230 -18.05 -4.78 -21.65
N ARG A 231 -19.04 -5.66 -21.46
CA ARG A 231 -19.71 -6.37 -22.57
C ARG A 231 -20.23 -5.46 -23.66
N ALA A 232 -20.73 -4.28 -23.29
CA ALA A 232 -21.22 -3.29 -24.26
C ALA A 232 -20.11 -2.80 -25.21
N SER A 233 -18.85 -2.88 -24.78
CA SER A 233 -17.67 -2.56 -25.58
C SER A 233 -17.14 -3.75 -26.39
N ALA A 234 -17.61 -4.97 -26.14
CA ALA A 234 -17.14 -6.16 -26.84
C ALA A 234 -17.37 -6.03 -28.36
N GLY A 235 -16.33 -6.36 -29.13
CA GLY A 235 -16.34 -6.23 -30.59
C GLY A 235 -16.12 -4.81 -31.10
N MET A 236 -16.04 -3.78 -30.25
CA MET A 236 -15.81 -2.41 -30.71
C MET A 236 -14.35 -2.13 -31.02
N LYS A 237 -14.12 -1.20 -31.95
CA LYS A 237 -12.80 -0.59 -32.18
C LYS A 237 -12.50 0.43 -31.07
N PHE A 238 -11.23 0.71 -30.83
CA PHE A 238 -10.84 1.79 -29.94
C PHE A 238 -11.08 3.14 -30.61
N SER A 239 -11.56 4.14 -29.88
CA SER A 239 -11.69 5.53 -30.36
C SER A 239 -10.94 6.47 -29.42
N THR A 240 -10.41 7.57 -29.97
CA THR A 240 -9.78 8.68 -29.25
C THR A 240 -10.37 10.01 -29.75
N PRO A 241 -10.18 11.15 -29.06
CA PRO A 241 -10.77 12.42 -29.47
C PRO A 241 -10.44 12.86 -30.91
N ASP A 242 -9.28 12.44 -31.42
CA ASP A 242 -8.78 12.69 -32.78
C ASP A 242 -9.09 11.57 -33.78
N ARG A 243 -9.63 10.43 -33.34
CA ARG A 243 -9.95 9.28 -34.19
C ARG A 243 -11.22 8.56 -33.75
N ASP A 244 -12.30 8.85 -34.46
CA ASP A 244 -13.62 8.25 -34.26
C ASP A 244 -13.73 6.89 -34.98
N ASN A 245 -13.95 5.83 -34.20
CA ASN A 245 -14.22 4.49 -34.69
C ASN A 245 -15.47 3.87 -34.02
N ASP A 246 -16.31 4.69 -33.37
CA ASP A 246 -17.50 4.21 -32.66
C ASP A 246 -18.75 4.17 -33.57
N GLU A 247 -19.90 3.76 -33.03
CA GLU A 247 -21.16 3.62 -33.77
C GLU A 247 -22.12 4.81 -33.54
N HIS A 248 -21.74 5.78 -32.71
CA HIS A 248 -22.58 6.95 -32.47
C HIS A 248 -22.43 7.96 -33.64
N PRO A 249 -23.47 8.75 -33.99
CA PRO A 249 -23.39 9.75 -35.08
C PRO A 249 -22.36 10.88 -34.89
N GLY A 250 -21.70 10.94 -33.75
CA GLY A 250 -20.63 11.88 -33.44
C GLY A 250 -19.66 11.22 -32.45
N CYS A 251 -18.50 11.83 -32.23
CA CYS A 251 -17.41 11.14 -31.53
C CYS A 251 -17.64 11.04 -30.01
N CYS A 252 -17.89 9.82 -29.51
CA CYS A 252 -18.02 9.56 -28.07
C CYS A 252 -16.72 9.91 -27.33
N ALA A 253 -15.57 9.59 -27.91
CA ALA A 253 -14.27 9.85 -27.30
C ALA A 253 -14.00 11.36 -27.11
N SER A 254 -14.45 12.21 -28.04
CA SER A 254 -14.39 13.67 -27.91
C SER A 254 -15.34 14.18 -26.84
N TYR A 255 -16.56 13.64 -26.77
CA TYR A 255 -17.54 14.04 -25.76
C TYR A 255 -17.10 13.67 -24.33
N TYR A 256 -16.59 12.45 -24.13
CA TYR A 256 -16.12 11.96 -22.83
C TYR A 256 -14.62 12.23 -22.57
N ALA A 257 -13.96 13.00 -23.44
CA ALA A 257 -12.57 13.45 -23.31
C ALA A 257 -11.58 12.33 -22.95
N SER A 258 -11.72 11.14 -23.57
CA SER A 258 -10.93 9.95 -23.22
C SER A 258 -10.95 8.91 -24.34
N GLY A 259 -9.95 8.05 -24.37
CA GLY A 259 -9.90 6.92 -25.30
C GLY A 259 -10.56 5.67 -24.72
N TRP A 260 -11.40 4.98 -25.48
CA TRP A 260 -12.05 3.73 -25.06
C TRP A 260 -12.58 2.93 -26.24
N TRP A 261 -12.98 1.67 -25.99
CA TRP A 261 -13.79 0.87 -26.92
C TRP A 261 -15.26 1.30 -26.84
N TYR A 262 -15.56 2.49 -27.35
CA TYR A 262 -16.90 3.05 -27.38
C TYR A 262 -17.80 2.31 -28.39
N ARG A 263 -19.08 2.14 -28.04
CA ARG A 263 -20.14 1.71 -28.97
C ARG A 263 -21.07 2.87 -29.27
N ASN A 264 -22.03 3.13 -28.38
CA ASN A 264 -23.03 4.18 -28.52
C ASN A 264 -23.63 4.58 -27.15
N CYS A 265 -22.90 5.20 -26.22
CA CYS A 265 -21.45 5.37 -26.22
C CYS A 265 -20.76 4.34 -25.31
N MET A 266 -21.13 4.25 -24.03
CA MET A 266 -20.45 3.36 -23.07
C MET A 266 -21.30 3.00 -21.86
N ASN A 267 -20.92 1.88 -21.23
CA ASN A 267 -21.30 1.53 -19.85
C ASN A 267 -20.10 1.57 -18.89
N ALA A 268 -18.89 1.80 -19.41
CA ALA A 268 -17.67 1.95 -18.63
C ALA A 268 -16.75 2.96 -19.32
N ASN A 269 -16.11 3.81 -18.53
CA ASN A 269 -15.10 4.74 -19.01
C ASN A 269 -13.98 4.88 -17.97
N LEU A 270 -13.08 3.90 -17.89
CA LEU A 270 -11.98 3.93 -16.90
C LEU A 270 -10.86 4.92 -17.26
N ASN A 271 -10.89 5.46 -18.48
CA ASN A 271 -9.97 6.48 -18.96
C ASN A 271 -10.54 7.90 -18.81
N GLY A 272 -11.75 8.04 -18.28
CA GLY A 272 -12.42 9.31 -18.09
C GLY A 272 -11.72 10.27 -17.11
N LEU A 273 -12.38 11.40 -16.90
CA LEU A 273 -11.91 12.50 -16.08
C LEU A 273 -11.87 12.08 -14.61
N TYR A 274 -10.73 12.34 -13.96
CA TYR A 274 -10.52 11.98 -12.56
C TYR A 274 -11.22 12.99 -11.62
N ARG A 275 -12.51 12.78 -11.37
CA ARG A 275 -13.35 13.59 -10.47
C ARG A 275 -14.56 12.78 -10.02
N ARG A 276 -15.11 13.09 -8.84
CA ARG A 276 -16.29 12.39 -8.29
C ARG A 276 -17.52 12.55 -9.18
N SER A 277 -17.76 13.72 -9.74
CA SER A 277 -18.91 13.98 -10.61
C SER A 277 -18.52 14.90 -11.77
N ASP A 278 -19.20 14.74 -12.90
CA ASP A 278 -19.04 15.59 -14.07
C ASP A 278 -20.41 15.91 -14.67
N PRO A 279 -20.72 17.18 -15.02
CA PRO A 279 -22.00 17.53 -15.62
C PRO A 279 -22.32 16.81 -16.94
N HIS A 280 -21.30 16.33 -17.65
CA HIS A 280 -21.42 15.60 -18.92
C HIS A 280 -21.19 14.10 -18.73
N ASN A 281 -21.15 13.60 -17.49
CA ASN A 281 -20.89 12.20 -17.14
C ASN A 281 -19.56 11.66 -17.71
N ALA A 282 -18.57 12.53 -17.93
CA ALA A 282 -17.26 12.17 -18.45
C ALA A 282 -16.27 11.69 -17.37
N THR A 283 -16.75 11.28 -16.21
CA THR A 283 -15.92 10.80 -15.09
C THR A 283 -15.25 9.46 -15.42
N MET A 284 -14.22 9.10 -14.66
CA MET A 284 -13.72 7.72 -14.60
C MET A 284 -14.76 6.80 -13.95
N ASN A 285 -15.58 6.08 -14.72
CA ASN A 285 -16.75 5.35 -14.19
C ASN A 285 -16.90 3.91 -14.69
N TRP A 286 -17.75 3.16 -13.98
CA TRP A 286 -18.17 1.79 -14.31
C TRP A 286 -19.63 1.62 -13.89
N PHE A 287 -20.54 1.55 -14.86
CA PHE A 287 -21.98 1.65 -14.59
C PHE A 287 -22.46 0.62 -13.55
N GLY A 288 -22.12 -0.65 -13.73
CA GLY A 288 -22.53 -1.74 -12.85
C GLY A 288 -22.01 -1.67 -11.42
N PHE A 289 -21.08 -0.74 -11.13
CA PHE A 289 -20.51 -0.57 -9.80
C PHE A 289 -21.57 -0.01 -8.84
N ARG A 290 -22.37 0.95 -9.30
CA ARG A 290 -23.41 1.67 -8.53
C ARG A 290 -24.73 1.86 -9.30
N ASP A 291 -24.82 1.36 -10.52
CA ASP A 291 -25.89 1.61 -11.48
C ASP A 291 -26.04 3.11 -11.84
N ASP A 292 -24.89 3.81 -11.94
CA ASP A 292 -24.78 5.24 -12.28
C ASP A 292 -23.45 5.57 -13.01
N LEU A 293 -23.19 6.85 -13.33
CA LEU A 293 -21.95 7.32 -13.96
C LEU A 293 -21.08 8.19 -13.04
N GLN A 294 -21.20 8.05 -11.72
CA GLN A 294 -20.36 8.79 -10.77
C GLN A 294 -18.94 8.20 -10.75
N GLY A 295 -17.95 9.08 -10.66
CA GLY A 295 -16.54 8.75 -10.76
C GLY A 295 -16.01 7.86 -9.64
N LEU A 296 -15.03 7.03 -9.97
CA LEU A 296 -14.31 6.15 -9.08
C LEU A 296 -13.03 6.84 -8.55
N LYS A 297 -12.52 6.37 -7.42
CA LYS A 297 -11.28 6.87 -6.81
C LYS A 297 -10.07 6.11 -7.31
N GLU A 298 -10.18 4.79 -7.47
CA GLU A 298 -9.12 3.94 -8.01
C GLU A 298 -9.70 2.99 -9.06
N ALA A 299 -8.94 2.77 -10.14
CA ALA A 299 -9.27 1.81 -11.18
C ALA A 299 -7.99 1.15 -11.71
N THR A 300 -7.97 -0.18 -11.72
CA THR A 300 -6.87 -0.98 -12.26
C THR A 300 -7.43 -2.02 -13.22
N MET A 301 -6.90 -2.05 -14.45
CA MET A 301 -7.11 -3.14 -15.40
C MET A 301 -5.84 -3.99 -15.44
N MET A 302 -5.96 -5.30 -15.27
CA MET A 302 -4.82 -6.20 -15.29
C MET A 302 -5.19 -7.54 -15.91
N ILE A 303 -4.24 -8.15 -16.62
CA ILE A 303 -4.42 -9.42 -17.30
C ILE A 303 -3.50 -10.49 -16.75
N ARG A 304 -3.91 -11.74 -16.88
CA ARG A 304 -3.09 -12.89 -16.52
C ARG A 304 -3.38 -14.05 -17.44
N GLU A 305 -2.31 -14.69 -17.88
CA GLU A 305 -2.36 -15.92 -18.68
C GLU A 305 -3.19 -17.00 -17.96
N VAL A 306 -4.06 -17.69 -18.69
CA VAL A 306 -4.80 -18.84 -18.17
C VAL A 306 -4.07 -20.09 -18.63
N SER A 307 -3.40 -20.77 -17.71
CA SER A 307 -2.75 -22.05 -18.02
C SER A 307 -3.81 -23.05 -18.48
N SER A 308 -3.73 -23.51 -19.72
CA SER A 308 -4.49 -24.64 -20.24
C SER A 308 -4.08 -25.95 -19.59
#